data_AF-A0A2D4EV21-F1
#
_entry.id   AF-A0A2D4EV21-F1
#
_cell.length_a   1.000
_cell.length_b   1.000
_cell.length_c   1.000
_cell.angle_alpha   90.00
_cell.angle_beta   90.00
_cell.angle_gamma   90.00
#
_symmetry.space_group_name_H-M   'P 1'
#
loop_
_entity.id
_entity.type
_entity.pdbx_description
1 polymer ?
#
loop_
_entity_poly.entity_id
_entity_poly.type
_entity_poly.pdbx_seq_one_letter_code
_entity_poly.pdbx_strand_id
1 'polypeptide(L)'
;KAGKGPRFVHCDGCSSRGEGIPNRFTATRSGTTGTLTITNVQAEDEADYYCGSWNSGVTAYVFGGGTQLTVTGQPTVSPSVQVFAPSQEEIRSPNPYTVVCLITDFYPPGFLVQWKGGEDVI
;
A
#
# COMPACT_ATOMS: atom_id res chain seq x y z
N LYS A 1 10.23 6.32 0.12
CA LYS A 1 11.14 6.54 1.27
C LYS A 1 10.56 7.62 2.17
N ALA A 2 10.40 7.36 3.47
CA ALA A 2 9.83 8.32 4.41
C ALA A 2 10.50 9.69 4.26
N GLY A 3 9.69 10.75 4.13
CA GLY A 3 10.16 12.14 4.02
C GLY A 3 10.54 12.63 2.62
N LYS A 4 10.43 11.82 1.56
CA LYS A 4 10.53 12.32 0.17
C LYS A 4 9.14 12.52 -0.42
N GLY A 5 8.89 13.70 -1.00
CA GLY A 5 7.64 13.99 -1.70
C GLY A 5 7.43 13.09 -2.93
N PRO A 6 6.20 13.06 -3.47
CA PRO A 6 5.91 12.34 -4.71
C PRO A 6 6.82 12.83 -5.85
N ARG A 7 7.27 11.89 -6.69
CA ARG A 7 8.05 12.19 -7.89
C ARG A 7 7.39 11.58 -9.10
N PHE A 8 7.42 12.30 -10.20
CA PHE A 8 6.97 11.77 -11.49
C PHE A 8 7.87 10.59 -11.88
N VAL A 9 7.26 9.48 -12.30
CA VAL A 9 7.98 8.28 -12.76
C VAL A 9 8.01 8.28 -14.28
N HIS A 10 6.84 8.07 -14.88
CA HIS A 10 6.68 8.04 -16.33
C HIS A 10 5.20 8.15 -16.72
N CYS A 11 4.93 8.38 -18.01
CA CYS A 11 3.58 8.43 -18.58
C CYS A 11 3.55 7.75 -19.94
N ASP A 12 2.36 7.33 -20.35
CA ASP A 12 2.11 6.85 -21.72
C ASP A 12 2.36 7.98 -22.74
N GLY A 13 3.15 7.70 -23.78
CA GLY A 13 3.53 8.69 -24.80
C GLY A 13 4.58 9.72 -24.38
N CYS A 14 5.02 9.72 -23.11
CA CYS A 14 6.13 10.57 -22.68
C CYS A 14 7.45 10.09 -23.33
N SER A 15 8.23 11.02 -23.91
CA SER A 15 9.56 10.71 -24.45
C SER A 15 10.63 10.52 -23.37
N SER A 16 10.43 11.13 -22.19
CA SER A 16 11.34 11.05 -21.05
C SER A 16 10.63 10.59 -19.77
N ARG A 17 11.44 10.11 -18.83
CA ARG A 17 11.02 9.73 -17.47
C ARG A 17 11.27 10.89 -16.53
N GLY A 18 10.76 10.79 -15.31
CA GLY A 18 11.15 11.71 -14.25
C GLY A 18 12.66 11.74 -14.03
N GLU A 19 13.13 12.86 -13.49
CA GLU A 19 14.55 13.05 -13.21
C GLU A 19 15.09 11.93 -12.31
N GLY A 20 16.20 11.31 -12.72
CA GLY A 20 16.82 10.19 -12.01
C GLY A 20 16.05 8.86 -12.05
N ILE A 21 14.98 8.76 -12.84
CA ILE A 21 14.23 7.52 -13.02
C ILE A 21 14.84 6.67 -14.14
N PRO A 22 15.31 5.44 -13.86
CA PRO A 22 16.01 4.61 -14.84
C PRO A 22 15.12 4.11 -15.98
N ASN A 23 15.74 3.72 -17.10
CA ASN A 23 15.03 3.22 -18.29
C ASN A 23 14.21 1.94 -18.07
N ARG A 24 14.49 1.21 -16.98
CA ARG A 24 13.75 0.00 -16.57
C ARG A 24 12.28 0.25 -16.23
N PHE A 25 11.89 1.51 -15.97
CA PHE A 25 10.51 1.91 -15.78
C PHE A 25 9.86 2.22 -17.13
N THR A 26 8.76 1.59 -17.49
CA THR A 26 7.97 1.91 -18.70
C THR A 26 6.50 2.07 -18.34
N ALA A 27 5.85 3.09 -18.88
CA ALA A 27 4.43 3.33 -18.66
C ALA A 27 3.68 3.25 -19.99
N THR A 28 2.59 2.50 -20.02
CA THR A 28 1.73 2.36 -21.19
C THR A 28 0.27 2.52 -20.80
N ARG A 29 -0.58 2.81 -21.78
CA ARG A 29 -2.02 2.87 -21.59
C ARG A 29 -2.76 2.05 -22.65
N SER A 30 -3.72 1.25 -22.21
CA SER A 30 -4.69 0.57 -23.07
C SER A 30 -6.10 0.90 -22.58
N GLY A 31 -6.83 1.69 -23.36
CA GLY A 31 -8.16 2.19 -22.98
C GLY A 31 -8.11 3.02 -21.68
N THR A 32 -8.79 2.53 -20.63
CA THR A 32 -8.80 3.13 -19.28
C THR A 32 -7.76 2.52 -18.34
N THR A 33 -7.01 1.52 -18.79
CA THR A 33 -6.01 0.83 -17.97
C THR A 33 -4.63 1.41 -18.24
N GLY A 34 -4.02 2.01 -17.22
CA GLY A 34 -2.61 2.37 -17.22
C GLY A 34 -1.78 1.24 -16.63
N THR A 35 -0.64 0.93 -17.26
CA THR A 35 0.31 -0.08 -16.79
C THR A 35 1.67 0.56 -16.56
N LEU A 36 2.23 0.38 -15.37
CA LEU A 36 3.64 0.66 -15.09
C LEU A 36 4.38 -0.67 -15.03
N THR A 37 5.37 -0.85 -15.91
CA THR A 37 6.28 -1.99 -15.90
C THR A 37 7.62 -1.55 -15.34
N ILE A 38 8.18 -2.33 -14.42
CA ILE A 38 9.51 -2.13 -13.87
C ILE A 38 10.29 -3.42 -14.13
N THR A 39 11.24 -3.39 -15.06
CA THR A 39 12.10 -4.55 -15.34
C THR A 39 13.27 -4.59 -14.36
N ASN A 40 13.73 -5.77 -13.95
CA ASN A 40 14.84 -5.93 -13.00
C ASN A 40 14.66 -5.08 -11.73
N VAL A 41 13.50 -5.23 -11.07
CA VAL A 41 13.14 -4.51 -9.84
C VAL A 41 14.25 -4.62 -8.79
N GLN A 42 14.60 -3.50 -8.17
CA GLN A 42 15.67 -3.40 -7.18
C GLN A 42 15.13 -2.89 -5.83
N ALA A 43 15.88 -3.08 -4.74
CA ALA A 43 15.43 -2.68 -3.40
C ALA A 43 15.10 -1.18 -3.29
N GLU A 44 15.80 -0.33 -4.05
CA GLU A 44 15.55 1.11 -4.15
C GLU A 44 14.24 1.48 -4.87
N ASP A 45 13.62 0.54 -5.58
CA ASP A 45 12.34 0.72 -6.28
C ASP A 45 11.15 0.55 -5.33
N GLU A 46 11.37 0.13 -4.07
CA GLU A 46 10.34 0.04 -3.03
C GLU A 46 9.73 1.42 -2.73
N ALA A 47 8.43 1.55 -3.05
CA ALA A 47 7.67 2.78 -2.92
C ALA A 47 6.16 2.52 -3.08
N ASP A 48 5.38 3.53 -2.71
CA ASP A 48 3.99 3.65 -3.08
C ASP A 48 3.88 4.28 -4.47
N TYR A 49 3.28 3.56 -5.41
CA TYR A 49 3.08 4.00 -6.78
C TYR A 49 1.63 4.43 -6.99
N TYR A 50 1.43 5.64 -7.51
CA TYR A 50 0.11 6.20 -7.76
C TYR A 50 -0.10 6.42 -9.25
N CYS A 51 -1.21 5.90 -9.77
CA CYS A 51 -1.68 6.28 -11.10
C CYS A 51 -2.31 7.68 -11.03
N GLY A 52 -1.86 8.59 -11.88
CA GLY A 52 -2.40 9.95 -11.99
C GLY A 52 -2.94 10.20 -13.40
N SER A 53 -4.11 10.85 -13.49
CA SER A 53 -4.70 11.27 -14.76
C SER A 53 -5.10 12.74 -14.71
N TRP A 54 -4.88 13.46 -15.81
CA TRP A 54 -5.39 14.82 -15.98
C TRP A 54 -6.90 14.80 -16.19
N ASN A 55 -7.63 15.56 -15.39
CA ASN A 55 -9.07 15.76 -15.56
C ASN A 55 -9.33 17.20 -16.01
N SER A 56 -9.79 17.36 -17.26
CA SER A 56 -10.09 18.66 -17.86
C SER A 56 -11.32 19.34 -17.25
N GLY A 57 -12.26 18.59 -16.69
CA GLY A 57 -13.47 19.15 -16.08
C GLY A 57 -13.18 19.92 -14.78
N VAL A 58 -12.16 19.49 -14.03
CA VAL A 58 -11.72 20.15 -12.77
C VAL A 58 -10.35 20.81 -12.90
N THR A 59 -9.72 20.77 -14.08
CA THR A 59 -8.38 21.33 -14.37
C THR A 59 -7.32 20.90 -13.34
N ALA A 60 -7.29 19.60 -13.00
CA ALA A 60 -6.39 19.06 -12.00
C ALA A 60 -6.02 17.59 -12.26
N TYR A 61 -4.93 17.14 -11.62
CA TYR A 61 -4.58 15.73 -11.55
C TYR A 61 -5.46 15.01 -10.52
N VAL A 62 -6.00 13.86 -10.92
CA VAL A 62 -6.69 12.93 -10.03
C VAL A 62 -5.81 11.70 -9.86
N PHE A 63 -5.61 11.28 -8.62
CA PHE A 63 -4.80 10.12 -8.27
C PHE A 63 -5.67 8.95 -7.82
N GLY A 64 -5.29 7.73 -8.20
CA GLY A 64 -5.89 6.50 -7.67
C GLY A 64 -5.44 6.19 -6.24
N GLY A 65 -5.96 5.09 -5.68
CA GLY A 65 -5.64 4.64 -4.31
C GLY A 65 -4.19 4.21 -4.08
N GLY A 66 -3.41 4.05 -5.16
CA GLY A 66 -2.01 3.66 -5.10
C GLY A 66 -1.79 2.16 -4.97
N THR A 67 -0.54 1.74 -5.11
CA THR A 67 -0.08 0.36 -4.92
C THR A 67 1.27 0.40 -4.24
N GLN A 68 1.39 -0.27 -3.10
CA GLN A 68 2.66 -0.43 -2.41
C GLN A 68 3.44 -1.57 -3.07
N LEU A 69 4.63 -1.26 -3.59
CA LEU A 69 5.58 -2.25 -4.06
C LEU A 69 6.62 -2.48 -2.98
N THR A 70 6.64 -3.66 -2.39
CA THR A 70 7.71 -4.12 -1.50
C THR A 70 8.62 -5.07 -2.26
N VAL A 71 9.92 -4.84 -2.19
CA VAL A 71 10.91 -5.68 -2.90
C VAL A 71 11.55 -6.61 -1.88
N THR A 72 11.12 -7.86 -1.87
CA THR A 72 11.50 -8.79 -0.82
C THR A 72 12.87 -9.40 -1.07
N GLY A 73 13.82 -9.11 -0.17
CA GLY A 73 15.14 -9.74 -0.13
C GLY A 73 15.26 -10.87 0.90
N GLN A 74 14.26 -11.01 1.77
CA GLN A 74 14.25 -11.97 2.88
C GLN A 74 13.09 -12.96 2.73
N PRO A 75 13.22 -14.22 3.23
CA PRO A 75 12.10 -15.13 3.33
C PRO A 75 10.93 -14.56 4.14
N THR A 76 9.73 -14.97 3.76
CA THR A 76 8.48 -14.66 4.45
C THR A 76 8.52 -15.15 5.89
N VAL A 77 8.11 -14.30 6.83
CA VAL A 77 7.98 -14.63 8.25
C VAL A 77 6.52 -14.49 8.64
N SER A 78 5.94 -15.55 9.19
CA SER A 78 4.55 -15.57 9.65
C SER A 78 4.37 -14.66 10.87
N PRO A 79 3.23 -13.94 10.97
CA PRO A 79 2.95 -13.05 12.10
C PRO A 79 2.78 -13.79 13.43
N SER A 80 3.29 -13.18 14.49
CA SER A 80 2.88 -13.44 15.87
C SER A 80 1.61 -12.63 16.16
N VAL A 81 0.59 -13.26 16.75
CA VAL A 81 -0.69 -12.59 17.08
C VAL A 81 -0.94 -12.67 18.58
N GLN A 82 -1.22 -11.52 19.19
CA GLN A 82 -1.62 -11.40 20.60
C GLN A 82 -2.92 -10.61 20.71
N VAL A 83 -3.91 -11.17 21.40
CA VAL A 83 -5.20 -10.51 21.64
C VAL A 83 -5.28 -10.12 23.11
N PHE A 84 -5.53 -8.83 23.36
CA PHE A 84 -5.74 -8.29 24.69
C PHE A 84 -7.23 -8.14 24.95
N ALA A 85 -7.70 -8.84 25.98
CA ALA A 85 -9.07 -8.70 26.46
C ALA A 85 -9.27 -7.32 27.12
N PRO A 86 -10.50 -6.78 27.09
CA PRO A 86 -10.81 -5.55 27.81
C PRO A 86 -10.66 -5.75 29.32
N SER A 87 -10.47 -4.66 30.05
CA SER A 87 -10.41 -4.70 31.51
C SER A 87 -11.78 -5.04 32.13
N GLN A 88 -11.81 -5.55 33.36
CA GLN A 88 -13.06 -5.85 34.05
C GLN A 88 -13.90 -4.59 34.29
N GLU A 89 -13.25 -3.46 34.53
CA GLU A 89 -13.88 -2.16 34.71
C GLU A 89 -14.56 -1.69 33.41
N GLU A 90 -13.90 -1.88 32.27
CA GLU A 90 -14.45 -1.55 30.95
C GLU A 90 -15.64 -2.44 30.58
N ILE A 91 -15.55 -3.74 30.88
CA ILE A 91 -16.65 -4.70 30.64
C ILE A 91 -17.88 -4.37 31.49
N ARG A 92 -17.70 -3.82 32.69
CA ARG A 92 -18.81 -3.45 33.60
C ARG A 92 -19.41 -2.09 33.30
N SER A 93 -18.79 -1.31 32.43
CA SER A 93 -19.29 -0.01 31.99
C SER A 93 -20.48 -0.19 31.03
N PRO A 94 -21.44 0.74 30.99
CA PRO A 94 -22.49 0.75 29.97
C PRO A 94 -21.99 1.09 28.56
N ASN A 95 -20.70 1.46 28.40
CA ASN A 95 -20.11 1.79 27.12
C ASN A 95 -19.63 0.54 26.36
N PRO A 96 -19.49 0.62 25.02
CA PRO A 96 -18.82 -0.43 24.25
C PRO A 96 -17.40 -0.69 24.79
N TYR A 97 -17.01 -1.96 24.86
CA TYR A 97 -15.68 -2.38 25.28
C TYR A 97 -14.75 -2.57 24.07
N THR A 98 -13.45 -2.40 24.30
CA THR A 98 -12.42 -2.47 23.26
C THR A 98 -11.64 -3.78 23.36
N VAL A 99 -11.44 -4.45 22.22
CA VAL A 99 -10.50 -5.57 22.09
C VAL A 99 -9.33 -5.10 21.23
N VAL A 100 -8.11 -5.41 21.66
CA VAL A 100 -6.89 -5.02 20.93
C VAL A 100 -6.22 -6.26 20.36
N CYS A 101 -5.89 -6.24 19.07
CA CYS A 101 -5.05 -7.25 18.42
C CYS A 101 -3.71 -6.62 18.07
N LEU A 102 -2.63 -7.21 18.59
CA LEU A 102 -1.26 -6.86 18.28
C LEU A 102 -0.67 -7.93 17.37
N ILE A 103 -0.15 -7.52 16.22
CA ILE A 103 0.45 -8.38 15.22
C ILE A 103 1.90 -7.94 15.04
N THR A 104 2.85 -8.83 15.32
CA THR A 104 4.30 -8.54 15.31
C THR A 104 5.08 -9.58 14.51
N ASP A 105 6.37 -9.29 14.30
CA ASP A 105 7.37 -10.23 13.78
C ASP A 105 7.08 -10.80 12.38
N PHE A 106 6.30 -10.09 11.57
CA PHE A 106 5.94 -10.54 10.23
C PHE A 106 6.77 -9.86 9.13
N TYR A 107 6.89 -10.57 8.02
CA TYR A 107 7.51 -10.05 6.80
C TYR A 107 6.93 -10.78 5.57
N PRO A 108 6.65 -10.11 4.44
CA PRO A 108 6.78 -8.67 4.18
C PRO A 108 5.74 -7.81 4.93
N PRO A 109 5.91 -6.48 4.96
CA PRO A 109 4.84 -5.57 5.35
C PRO A 109 3.63 -5.72 4.41
N GLY A 110 2.42 -5.75 4.98
CA GLY A 110 1.16 -5.91 4.24
C GLY A 110 0.46 -7.22 4.58
N PHE A 111 -0.70 -7.12 5.24
CA PHE A 111 -1.52 -8.25 5.64
C PHE A 111 -2.98 -7.83 5.73
N LEU A 112 -3.88 -8.81 5.65
CA LEU A 112 -5.30 -8.62 5.93
C LEU A 112 -5.57 -9.08 7.36
N VAL A 113 -6.25 -8.23 8.13
CA VAL A 113 -6.81 -8.61 9.43
C VAL A 113 -8.30 -8.79 9.26
N GLN A 114 -8.82 -9.90 9.79
CA GLN A 114 -10.24 -10.15 9.86
C GLN A 114 -10.58 -10.52 11.30
N TRP A 115 -11.68 -9.96 11.81
CA TRP A 115 -12.18 -10.31 13.13
C TRP A 115 -13.29 -11.34 12.96
N LYS A 116 -13.31 -12.35 13.82
CA LYS A 116 -14.41 -13.32 13.87
C LYS A 116 -15.12 -13.22 15.21
N GLY A 117 -16.41 -12.90 15.19
CA GLY A 117 -17.26 -12.86 16.37
C GLY A 117 -18.22 -14.05 16.36
N GLY A 118 -17.97 -15.06 17.19
CA GLY A 118 -18.77 -16.29 17.16
C GLY A 118 -18.56 -17.09 15.86
N GLU A 119 -19.64 -17.41 15.15
CA GLU A 119 -19.56 -18.10 13.84
C GLU A 119 -19.37 -17.14 12.66
N ASP A 120 -19.61 -15.84 12.84
CA ASP A 120 -19.58 -14.84 11.79
C ASP A 120 -18.20 -14.15 11.67
N VAL A 121 -17.77 -13.92 10.44
CA VAL A 121 -16.61 -13.05 10.12
C VAL A 121 -17.14 -11.62 9.96
N ILE A 122 -16.59 -10.69 10.74
CA ILE A 122 -16.99 -9.27 10.81
C ILE A 122 -15.99 -8.42 10.01
#